data_AF-A0A9D4LM17-F1
#
_entry.id   AF-A0A9D4LM17-F1
#
_cell.length_a   1.000
_cell.length_b   1.000
_cell.length_c   1.000
_cell.angle_alpha   90.00
_cell.angle_beta   90.00
_cell.angle_gamma   90.00
#
_symmetry.space_group_name_H-M   'P 1'
#
loop_
_entity.id
_entity.type
_entity.pdbx_description
1 polymer ?
#
loop_
_entity_poly.entity_id
_entity_poly.type
_entity_poly.pdbx_seq_one_letter_code
_entity_poly.pdbx_strand_id
1 'polypeptide(L)'
;MLTKFPVNDEVLKTQSFLCPENRQNTSTESVVKLSVRLGVGNPDRIHDEFVDFQLLSESALPPYVEGMALDPFWSCIASIKTPLQKARFPQLSSLAFAALSIPHSNADPEFVSAH
;
A
#
# COMPACT_ATOMS: atom_id res chain seq x y z
N MET A 1 -4.25 -10.84 25.66
CA MET A 1 -3.79 -12.05 24.95
C MET A 1 -3.25 -11.61 23.61
N LEU A 2 -1.92 -11.49 23.48
CA LEU A 2 -1.26 -11.07 22.25
C LEU A 2 -1.28 -12.24 21.26
N THR A 3 -2.09 -12.12 20.23
CA THR A 3 -1.94 -12.93 19.02
C THR A 3 -0.63 -12.47 18.37
N LYS A 4 0.47 -13.21 18.64
CA LYS A 4 1.76 -13.03 17.96
C LYS A 4 1.49 -13.04 16.45
N PHE A 5 1.61 -11.89 15.81
CA PHE A 5 1.59 -11.82 14.35
C PHE A 5 2.81 -12.60 13.83
N PRO A 6 2.60 -13.67 13.04
CA PRO A 6 3.70 -14.50 12.61
C PRO A 6 4.64 -13.67 11.71
N VAL A 7 5.93 -13.68 12.06
CA VAL A 7 7.10 -13.11 11.37
C VAL A 7 7.24 -13.51 9.87
N ASN A 8 6.27 -14.24 9.33
CA ASN A 8 6.14 -14.65 7.94
C ASN A 8 5.00 -13.89 7.23
N ASP A 9 4.79 -12.63 7.63
CA ASP A 9 3.56 -11.91 7.35
C ASP A 9 3.45 -11.54 5.86
N GLU A 10 2.59 -12.27 5.15
CA GLU A 10 2.22 -11.97 3.76
C GLU A 10 1.79 -10.50 3.60
N VAL A 11 1.33 -9.84 4.67
CA VAL A 11 0.98 -8.42 4.67
C VAL A 11 2.21 -7.56 4.42
N LEU A 12 3.34 -7.83 5.11
CA LEU A 12 4.60 -7.10 4.94
C LEU A 12 5.21 -7.35 3.55
N LYS A 13 5.12 -8.58 3.05
CA LYS A 13 5.54 -8.89 1.66
C LYS A 13 4.65 -8.19 0.65
N THR A 14 3.37 -8.04 0.94
CA THR A 14 2.45 -7.40 0.01
C THR A 14 2.57 -5.88 0.07
N GLN A 15 2.97 -5.27 1.20
CA GLN A 15 3.32 -3.84 1.30
C GLN A 15 4.37 -3.38 0.27
N SER A 16 5.09 -4.30 -0.38
CA SER A 16 5.89 -4.02 -1.59
C SER A 16 5.11 -3.25 -2.67
N PHE A 17 3.78 -3.44 -2.76
CA PHE A 17 2.94 -2.71 -3.72
C PHE A 17 2.93 -1.19 -3.46
N LEU A 18 3.21 -0.77 -2.22
CA LEU A 18 3.28 0.63 -1.83
C LEU A 18 4.47 1.35 -2.50
N CYS A 19 5.53 0.61 -2.82
CA CYS A 19 6.68 1.12 -3.53
C CYS A 19 6.42 1.10 -5.05
N PRO A 20 6.46 2.25 -5.75
CA PRO A 20 6.19 2.30 -7.19
C PRO A 20 7.20 1.49 -8.01
N GLU A 21 8.44 1.33 -7.54
CA GLU A 21 9.47 0.52 -8.19
C GLU A 21 9.11 -0.98 -8.21
N ASN A 22 8.46 -1.45 -7.15
CA ASN A 22 8.03 -2.84 -7.01
C ASN A 22 6.64 -3.11 -7.60
N ARG A 23 5.97 -2.10 -8.16
CA ARG A 23 4.61 -2.25 -8.71
C ARG A 23 4.52 -3.33 -9.77
N GLN A 24 5.53 -3.49 -10.62
CA GLN A 24 5.53 -4.50 -11.70
C GLN A 24 5.88 -5.89 -11.19
N ASN A 25 6.63 -5.99 -10.09
CA ASN A 25 7.01 -7.25 -9.48
C ASN A 25 5.97 -7.76 -8.46
N THR A 26 5.00 -6.91 -8.08
CA THR A 26 3.98 -7.25 -7.09
C THR A 26 2.78 -7.91 -7.76
N SER A 27 2.37 -9.06 -7.21
CA SER A 27 1.18 -9.78 -7.67
C SER A 27 -0.10 -9.03 -7.28
N THR A 28 -0.95 -8.76 -8.27
CA THR A 28 -2.28 -8.14 -8.09
C THR A 28 -3.14 -8.97 -7.14
N GLU A 29 -3.04 -10.30 -7.20
CA GLU A 29 -3.80 -11.21 -6.31
C GLU A 29 -3.42 -10.99 -4.84
N SER A 30 -2.14 -10.71 -4.55
CA SER A 30 -1.69 -10.42 -3.19
C SER A 30 -2.30 -9.12 -2.67
N VAL A 31 -2.37 -8.07 -3.51
CA VAL A 31 -2.99 -6.78 -3.16
C VAL A 31 -4.49 -6.94 -2.87
N VAL A 32 -5.18 -7.78 -3.65
CA VAL A 32 -6.58 -8.13 -3.41
C VAL A 32 -6.75 -8.92 -2.11
N LYS A 33 -5.87 -9.89 -1.82
CA LYS A 33 -5.89 -10.61 -0.54
C LYS A 33 -5.67 -9.66 0.65
N LEU A 34 -4.80 -8.67 0.50
CA LEU A 34 -4.60 -7.61 1.50
C LEU A 34 -5.88 -6.82 1.74
N SER A 35 -6.58 -6.40 0.69
CA SER A 35 -7.80 -5.61 0.83
C SER A 35 -8.90 -6.38 1.55
N VAL A 36 -9.03 -7.68 1.26
CA VAL A 36 -9.94 -8.58 1.98
C VAL A 36 -9.54 -8.72 3.44
N ARG A 37 -8.25 -8.89 3.75
CA ARG A 37 -7.76 -8.99 5.14
C ARG A 37 -7.97 -7.71 5.95
N LEU A 38 -7.74 -6.55 5.34
CA LEU A 38 -7.93 -5.25 5.98
C LEU A 38 -9.40 -4.81 6.00
N GLY A 39 -10.26 -5.48 5.23
CA GLY A 39 -11.67 -5.10 5.08
C GLY A 39 -11.83 -3.74 4.38
N VAL A 40 -10.89 -3.36 3.52
CA VAL A 40 -10.84 -2.04 2.87
C VAL A 40 -11.18 -2.15 1.40
N GLY A 41 -12.26 -1.48 1.01
CA GLY A 41 -12.67 -1.37 -0.38
C GLY A 41 -13.21 -2.67 -0.98
N ASN A 42 -13.58 -2.60 -2.26
CA ASN A 42 -14.06 -3.75 -3.01
C ASN A 42 -12.89 -4.48 -3.71
N PRO A 43 -12.69 -5.80 -3.49
CA PRO A 43 -11.57 -6.54 -4.05
C PRO A 43 -11.53 -6.53 -5.58
N ASP A 44 -12.69 -6.58 -6.24
CA ASP A 44 -12.81 -6.58 -7.69
C ASP A 44 -12.36 -5.23 -8.28
N ARG A 45 -12.72 -4.14 -7.60
CA ARG A 45 -12.29 -2.79 -7.98
C ARG A 45 -10.81 -2.54 -7.71
N ILE A 46 -10.30 -3.05 -6.60
CA ILE A 46 -8.88 -2.95 -6.27
C ILE A 46 -8.03 -3.72 -7.28
N HIS A 47 -8.50 -4.87 -7.75
CA HIS A 47 -7.86 -5.60 -8.83
C HIS A 47 -7.74 -4.73 -10.09
N ASP A 48 -8.86 -4.18 -10.55
CA ASP A 48 -8.90 -3.33 -11.75
C ASP A 48 -8.04 -2.05 -11.60
N GLU A 49 -8.18 -1.34 -10.48
CA GLU A 49 -7.41 -0.14 -10.16
C GLU A 49 -5.89 -0.43 -10.07
N PHE A 50 -5.50 -1.58 -9.51
CA PHE A 50 -4.09 -1.96 -9.42
C PHE A 50 -3.51 -2.33 -10.78
N VAL A 51 -4.27 -3.02 -11.65
CA VAL A 51 -3.84 -3.29 -13.02
C VAL A 51 -3.67 -1.98 -13.81
N ASP A 52 -4.60 -1.03 -13.70
CA ASP A 52 -4.45 0.30 -14.33
C ASP A 52 -3.23 1.04 -13.77
N PHE A 53 -2.97 0.93 -12.46
CA PHE A 53 -1.76 1.49 -11.83
C PHE A 53 -0.45 0.86 -12.33
N GLN A 54 -0.44 -0.45 -12.63
CA GLN A 54 0.72 -1.12 -13.23
C GLN A 54 0.96 -0.69 -14.68
N LEU A 55 -0.11 -0.37 -15.41
CA LEU A 55 -0.08 0.09 -16.81
C LEU A 55 0.26 1.58 -16.96
N LEU A 56 0.23 2.36 -15.87
CA LEU A 56 0.60 3.76 -15.89
C LEU A 56 2.07 3.94 -16.34
N SER A 57 2.33 4.87 -17.27
CA SER A 57 3.70 5.20 -17.65
C SER A 57 4.45 5.85 -16.47
N GLU A 58 5.76 5.64 -16.38
CA GLU A 58 6.61 6.26 -15.34
C GLU A 58 6.50 7.79 -15.36
N SER A 59 6.32 8.40 -16.53
CA SER A 59 6.11 9.85 -16.66
C SER A 59 4.78 10.36 -16.08
N ALA A 60 3.82 9.47 -15.85
CA ALA A 60 2.52 9.80 -15.26
C ALA A 60 2.46 9.43 -13.76
N LEU A 61 3.50 8.79 -13.23
CA LEU A 61 3.66 8.58 -11.80
C LEU A 61 4.23 9.84 -11.13
N PRO A 62 3.83 10.12 -9.87
CA PRO A 62 4.48 11.15 -9.09
C PRO A 62 5.96 10.79 -8.88
N PRO A 63 6.85 11.80 -8.80
CA PRO A 63 8.26 11.56 -8.53
C PRO A 63 8.40 10.87 -7.17
N TYR A 64 9.04 9.71 -7.17
CA TYR A 64 9.40 8.96 -5.97
C TYR A 64 10.91 8.79 -5.94
N VAL A 65 11.49 8.95 -4.75
CA VAL A 65 12.91 8.70 -4.50
C VAL A 65 12.97 7.69 -3.37
N GLU A 66 13.81 6.67 -3.53
CA GLU A 66 14.05 5.67 -2.48
C GLU A 66 14.41 6.37 -1.15
N GLY A 67 13.67 6.07 -0.09
CA GLY A 67 13.80 6.72 1.21
C GLY A 67 12.85 7.91 1.47
N MET A 68 12.06 8.33 0.49
CA MET A 68 10.95 9.28 0.69
C MET A 68 9.77 8.61 1.41
N ALA A 69 9.07 9.37 2.24
CA ALA A 69 7.80 8.93 2.81
C ALA A 69 6.80 8.54 1.71
N LEU A 70 6.10 7.43 1.90
CA LEU A 70 5.12 6.92 0.94
C LEU A 70 3.78 7.67 1.02
N ASP A 71 3.46 8.31 2.16
CA ASP A 71 2.28 9.16 2.35
C ASP A 71 2.09 10.24 1.27
N PRO A 72 3.06 11.11 0.97
CA PRO A 72 2.90 12.13 -0.08
C PRO A 72 2.75 11.51 -1.48
N PHE A 73 3.43 10.40 -1.76
CA PHE A 73 3.29 9.68 -3.03
C PHE A 73 1.84 9.19 -3.22
N TRP A 74 1.30 8.48 -2.24
CA TRP A 74 -0.07 7.97 -2.28
C TRP A 74 -1.13 9.08 -2.21
N SER A 75 -0.82 10.22 -1.57
CA SER A 75 -1.64 11.44 -1.64
C SER A 75 -1.69 12.04 -3.04
N CYS A 76 -0.58 12.04 -3.77
CA CYS A 76 -0.57 12.44 -5.18
C CYS A 76 -1.37 11.48 -6.06
N ILE A 77 -1.23 10.16 -5.87
CA ILE A 77 -2.04 9.16 -6.58
C ILE A 77 -3.54 9.34 -6.30
N ALA A 78 -3.92 9.58 -5.05
CA ALA A 78 -5.30 9.85 -4.65
C ALA A 78 -5.87 11.12 -5.31
N SER A 79 -4.99 12.08 -5.61
CA SER A 79 -5.33 13.34 -6.28
C SER A 79 -5.44 13.20 -7.80
N ILE A 80 -5.03 12.07 -8.39
CA ILE A 80 -5.19 11.83 -9.83
C ILE A 80 -6.68 11.68 -10.13
N LYS A 81 -7.18 12.58 -10.99
CA LYS A 81 -8.57 12.58 -11.44
C LYS A 81 -8.67 12.10 -12.87
N THR A 82 -9.75 11.38 -13.14
CA THR A 82 -10.25 11.10 -14.48
C THR A 82 -10.73 12.39 -15.16
N PRO A 83 -10.89 12.41 -16.50
CA PRO A 83 -11.48 13.54 -17.21
C PRO A 83 -12.89 13.93 -16.71
N LEU A 84 -13.57 13.02 -16.02
CA LEU A 84 -14.87 13.25 -15.36
C LEU A 84 -14.74 13.85 -13.94
N GLN A 85 -13.56 14.36 -13.55
CA GLN A 85 -13.27 14.91 -12.21
C GLN A 85 -13.44 13.93 -11.04
N LYS A 86 -13.56 12.63 -11.31
CA LYS A 86 -13.61 11.58 -10.28
C LYS A 86 -12.20 11.06 -9.98
N ALA A 87 -11.92 10.73 -8.73
CA ALA A 87 -10.68 10.05 -8.35
C ALA A 87 -10.50 8.80 -9.21
N ARG A 88 -9.31 8.65 -9.80
CA ARG A 88 -8.97 7.53 -10.66
C ARG A 88 -8.72 6.25 -9.87
N PHE A 89 -8.13 6.39 -8.67
CA PHE A 89 -7.72 5.28 -7.81
C PHE A 89 -8.31 5.34 -6.39
N PRO A 90 -9.64 5.49 -6.22
CA PRO A 90 -10.25 5.71 -4.92
C PRO A 90 -10.08 4.53 -3.95
N GLN A 91 -10.19 3.28 -4.42
CA GLN A 91 -10.07 2.12 -3.51
C GLN A 91 -8.61 1.77 -3.28
N LEU A 92 -7.78 1.89 -4.32
CA LEU A 92 -6.35 1.60 -4.20
C LEU A 92 -5.65 2.59 -3.25
N SER A 93 -5.94 3.89 -3.35
CA SER A 93 -5.43 4.88 -2.40
C SER A 93 -5.92 4.61 -0.97
N SER A 94 -7.20 4.24 -0.79
CA SER A 94 -7.73 3.90 0.53
C SER A 94 -7.04 2.67 1.13
N LEU A 95 -6.75 1.65 0.30
CA LEU A 95 -5.97 0.49 0.70
C LEU A 95 -4.54 0.87 1.09
N ALA A 96 -3.90 1.73 0.32
CA ALA A 96 -2.55 2.19 0.59
C ALA A 96 -2.45 2.95 1.92
N PHE A 97 -3.36 3.89 2.19
CA PHE A 97 -3.42 4.58 3.47
C PHE A 97 -3.69 3.63 4.63
N ALA A 98 -4.57 2.64 4.45
CA ALA A 98 -4.81 1.63 5.46
C ALA A 98 -3.55 0.79 5.72
N ALA A 99 -2.83 0.38 4.67
CA ALA A 99 -1.60 -0.38 4.77
C ALA A 99 -0.42 0.42 5.37
N LEU A 100 -0.34 1.73 5.10
CA LEU A 100 0.61 2.66 5.72
C LEU A 100 0.27 2.96 7.18
N SER A 101 -1.02 2.93 7.53
CA SER A 101 -1.50 3.11 8.90
C SER A 101 -1.33 1.87 9.76
N ILE A 102 -0.96 0.71 9.20
CA ILE A 102 -0.55 -0.44 9.99
C ILE A 102 0.79 -0.05 10.62
N PRO A 103 0.85 0.23 11.94
CA PRO A 103 2.13 0.54 12.56
C PRO A 103 3.04 -0.66 12.31
N HIS A 104 4.21 -0.42 11.72
CA HIS A 104 5.31 -1.36 11.83
C HIS A 104 5.50 -1.59 13.33
N SER A 105 4.97 -2.69 13.86
CA SER A 105 5.23 -3.10 15.23
C SER A 105 6.66 -3.66 15.27
N ASN A 106 7.61 -2.77 15.02
CA ASN A 106 8.91 -2.77 15.67
C ASN A 106 8.92 -1.62 16.68
N ALA A 107 7.84 -1.52 17.48
CA ALA A 107 8.02 -1.09 18.84
C ALA A 107 8.82 -2.20 19.50
N ASP A 108 10.14 -2.10 19.40
CA ASP A 108 11.07 -2.75 20.31
C ASP A 108 10.53 -2.46 21.72
N PRO A 109 9.98 -3.44 22.46
CA PRO A 109 9.63 -3.18 23.84
C PRO A 109 10.96 -3.09 24.59
N GLU A 110 11.42 -1.86 24.76
CA GLU A 110 12.24 -1.41 25.88
C GLU A 110 13.36 -2.37 26.30
N PHE A 111 14.54 -2.31 25.66
CA PHE A 111 15.77 -2.71 26.36
C PHE A 111 16.21 -1.58 27.31
N VAL A 112 15.38 -1.28 28.31
CA VAL A 112 15.88 -0.65 29.54
C VAL A 112 16.63 -1.74 30.30
N SER A 113 17.88 -1.96 29.91
CA SER A 113 18.85 -2.64 30.78
C SER A 113 19.08 -1.73 31.99
N ALA A 114 18.28 -1.95 33.03
CA ALA A 114 18.67 -1.59 34.37
C ALA A 114 19.70 -2.63 34.84
N HIS A 115 20.98 -2.24 34.90
CA HIS A 115 21.95 -2.79 35.84
C HIS A 115 22.97 -1.73 36.21
#